data_AF-A0A9D8HQT0-F1
#
_entry.id   AF-A0A9D8HQT0-F1
#
_cell.length_a   1.000
_cell.length_b   1.000
_cell.length_c   1.000
_cell.angle_alpha   90.00
_cell.angle_beta   90.00
_cell.angle_gamma   90.00
#
_symmetry.space_group_name_H-M   'P 1'
#
loop_
_entity.id
_entity.type
_entity.pdbx_description
1 polymer ?
#
loop_
_entity_poly.entity_id
_entity_poly.type
_entity_poly.pdbx_seq_one_letter_code
_entity_poly.pdbx_strand_id
1 'polypeptide(L)'
;MHCKIKNWRKMTMDPKTAIDFIWILIAAFLVFSMHAGFTLVETGFTRAKNSVNIIMKNFMTVVLGLLIYFFIGYGFMFGTSAG
;
A
#
# COMPACT_ATOMS: atom_id res chain seq x y z
N MET A 1 31.49 -8.60 -8.99
CA MET A 1 30.57 -7.49 -8.63
C MET A 1 30.18 -6.56 -9.79
N HIS A 2 31.01 -6.34 -10.82
CA HIS A 2 30.68 -5.46 -11.96
C HIS A 2 29.51 -5.90 -12.87
N CYS A 3 29.15 -7.19 -12.90
CA CYS A 3 28.05 -7.68 -13.74
C CYS A 3 26.66 -7.31 -13.16
N LYS A 4 26.51 -7.27 -11.84
CA LYS A 4 25.22 -6.95 -11.18
C LYS A 4 24.85 -5.48 -11.39
N ILE A 5 25.82 -4.56 -11.39
CA ILE A 5 25.64 -3.12 -11.63
C ILE A 5 25.13 -2.82 -13.06
N LYS A 6 25.53 -3.60 -14.07
CA LYS A 6 25.02 -3.43 -15.44
C LYS A 6 23.54 -3.84 -15.58
N ASN A 7 23.06 -4.78 -14.78
CA ASN A 7 21.64 -5.17 -14.78
C ASN A 7 20.73 -4.07 -14.23
N TRP A 8 21.14 -3.39 -13.16
CA TRP A 8 20.41 -2.21 -12.65
C TRP A 8 20.32 -1.08 -13.68
N ARG A 9 21.36 -0.92 -14.51
CA ARG A 9 21.38 0.07 -15.60
C ARG A 9 20.58 -0.34 -16.84
N LYS A 10 20.47 -1.64 -17.14
CA LYS A 10 19.60 -2.12 -18.23
C LYS A 10 18.11 -2.03 -17.87
N MET A 11 17.75 -2.21 -16.60
CA MET A 11 16.37 -2.09 -16.12
C MET A 11 15.78 -0.69 -16.31
N THR A 12 16.62 0.35 -16.44
CA THR A 12 16.21 1.74 -16.67
C THR A 12 16.14 2.13 -18.16
N MET A 13 16.41 1.21 -19.10
CA MET A 13 16.45 1.51 -20.54
C MET A 13 15.28 0.94 -21.35
N ASP A 14 14.36 0.23 -20.70
CA ASP A 14 13.13 -0.27 -21.32
C ASP A 14 11.96 0.65 -20.96
N PRO A 15 11.45 1.48 -21.90
CA PRO A 15 10.35 2.41 -21.61
C PRO A 15 9.08 1.69 -21.11
N LYS A 16 8.94 0.39 -21.42
CA LYS A 16 7.85 -0.45 -20.93
C LYS A 16 7.88 -0.59 -19.41
N THR A 17 9.02 -0.94 -18.83
CA THR A 17 9.17 -1.14 -17.39
C THR A 17 8.88 0.14 -16.59
N ALA A 18 9.29 1.30 -17.10
CA ALA A 18 8.99 2.58 -16.45
C ALA A 18 7.47 2.87 -16.42
N ILE A 19 6.75 2.54 -17.49
CA ILE A 19 5.29 2.68 -17.57
C ILE A 19 4.59 1.73 -16.61
N ASP A 20 5.06 0.48 -16.50
CA ASP A 20 4.52 -0.50 -15.56
C ASP A 20 4.66 -0.01 -14.10
N PHE A 21 5.81 0.58 -13.74
CA PHE A 21 6.01 1.17 -12.42
C PHE A 21 5.06 2.33 -12.14
N ILE A 22 4.89 3.25 -13.10
CA ILE A 22 3.96 4.38 -12.96
C ILE A 22 2.53 3.88 -12.78
N TRP A 23 2.12 2.86 -13.56
CA TRP A 23 0.79 2.26 -13.45
C TRP A 23 0.55 1.65 -12.06
N ILE A 24 1.52 0.91 -11.52
CA ILE A 24 1.43 0.31 -10.18
C ILE A 24 1.36 1.38 -9.09
N LEU A 25 2.11 2.49 -9.22
CA LEU A 25 2.05 3.60 -8.27
C LEU A 25 0.68 4.30 -8.27
N ILE A 26 0.08 4.48 -9.45
CA ILE A 26 -1.28 5.03 -9.59
C ILE A 26 -2.30 4.07 -8.98
N ALA A 27 -2.18 2.77 -9.26
CA ALA A 27 -3.05 1.76 -8.66
C ALA A 27 -2.93 1.73 -7.12
N ALA A 28 -1.72 1.83 -6.58
CA ALA A 28 -1.49 1.91 -5.14
C ALA A 28 -2.14 3.15 -4.50
N PHE A 29 -2.08 4.31 -5.17
CA PHE A 29 -2.75 5.52 -4.72
C PHE A 29 -4.28 5.38 -4.68
N LEU A 30 -4.86 4.77 -5.72
CA LEU A 30 -6.30 4.49 -5.78
C LEU A 30 -6.75 3.54 -4.66
N VAL A 31 -5.97 2.51 -4.35
CA VAL A 31 -6.25 1.59 -3.25
C VAL A 31 -6.17 2.29 -1.89
N PHE A 32 -5.17 3.15 -1.68
CA PHE A 32 -5.09 3.93 -0.44
C PHE A 32 -6.30 4.85 -0.25
N SER A 33 -6.85 5.40 -1.34
CA SER A 33 -8.06 6.21 -1.31
C SER A 33 -9.30 5.46 -0.82
N MET A 34 -9.32 4.12 -0.83
CA MET A 34 -10.44 3.32 -0.33
C MET A 34 -10.57 3.37 1.19
N HIS A 35 -9.44 3.37 1.90
CA HIS A 35 -9.45 3.48 3.36
C HIS A 35 -10.00 4.85 3.79
N ALA A 36 -9.50 5.94 3.19
CA ALA A 36 -9.98 7.29 3.45
C ALA A 36 -11.47 7.47 3.07
N GLY A 37 -11.91 6.86 1.97
CA GLY A 37 -13.31 6.87 1.54
C GLY A 37 -14.25 6.17 2.54
N PHE A 38 -13.85 5.01 3.06
CA PHE A 38 -14.63 4.28 4.06
C PHE A 38 -14.71 5.05 5.38
N THR A 39 -13.60 5.66 5.83
CA THR A 39 -13.60 6.54 7.01
C THR A 39 -14.57 7.71 6.84
N LEU A 40 -14.60 8.36 5.67
CA LEU A 40 -15.50 9.49 5.41
C LEU A 40 -16.98 9.09 5.49
N VAL A 41 -17.34 7.94 4.91
CA VAL A 41 -18.70 7.42 4.94
C VAL A 41 -19.11 7.01 6.36
N GLU A 42 -18.26 6.31 7.10
CA GLU A 42 -18.53 5.84 8.46
C GLU A 42 -18.73 7.02 9.45
N THR A 43 -18.08 8.15 9.16
CA THR A 43 -18.07 9.33 10.04
C THR A 43 -19.15 10.34 9.70
N GLY A 44 -19.59 10.38 8.44
CA GLY A 44 -20.72 11.17 7.95
C GLY A 44 -22.08 10.73 8.49
N PHE A 45 -22.26 9.45 8.80
CA PHE A 45 -23.51 8.91 9.36
C PHE A 45 -23.52 8.82 10.90
N THR A 46 -22.41 9.13 11.57
CA THR A 46 -22.29 9.04 13.04
C THR A 46 -22.46 10.42 13.70
N ARG A 47 -23.11 10.46 14.89
CA ARG A 47 -23.27 11.68 15.71
C ARG A 47 -21.91 12.32 16.01
N ALA A 48 -21.81 13.64 15.80
CA ALA A 48 -20.58 14.43 15.94
C ALA A 48 -19.78 14.24 17.25
N LYS A 49 -20.45 13.88 18.37
CA LYS A 49 -19.78 13.59 19.65
C LYS A 49 -19.00 12.27 19.67
N ASN A 50 -19.30 11.30 18.82
CA ASN A 50 -18.62 10.01 18.74
C ASN A 50 -17.88 9.78 17.41
N SER A 51 -18.11 10.60 16.38
CA SER A 51 -17.40 10.51 15.09
C SER A 51 -15.89 10.61 15.23
N VAL A 52 -15.39 11.45 16.15
CA VAL A 52 -13.95 11.59 16.42
C VAL A 52 -13.35 10.28 16.93
N ASN A 53 -14.06 9.56 17.81
CA ASN A 53 -13.57 8.29 18.36
C ASN A 53 -13.56 7.17 17.30
N ILE A 54 -14.47 7.23 16.32
CA ILE A 54 -14.54 6.29 15.20
C ILE A 54 -13.43 6.56 14.17
N ILE A 55 -13.17 7.82 13.82
CA ILE A 55 -12.05 8.23 12.94
C ILE A 55 -10.71 7.72 13.50
N MET A 56 -10.50 7.90 14.80
CA MET A 56 -9.24 7.53 15.45
C MET A 56 -8.99 6.02 15.40
N LYS A 57 -10.04 5.21 15.59
CA LYS A 57 -9.95 3.75 15.43
C LYS A 57 -9.71 3.33 13.99
N ASN A 58 -10.37 4.00 13.04
CA ASN A 58 -10.23 3.72 11.62
C ASN A 58 -8.83 4.10 11.07
N PHE A 59 -8.23 5.18 11.59
CA PHE A 59 -6.84 5.52 11.27
C PHE A 59 -5.84 4.50 11.88
N MET A 60 -6.11 4.05 13.11
CA MET A 60 -5.27 3.06 13.78
C MET A 60 -5.27 1.71 13.04
N THR A 61 -6.38 1.29 12.42
CA THR A 61 -6.41 0.05 11.63
C THR A 61 -5.64 0.17 10.31
N VAL A 62 -5.61 1.34 9.67
CA VAL A 62 -4.78 1.58 8.47
C VAL A 62 -3.30 1.47 8.80
N VAL A 63 -2.85 2.13 9.88
CA VAL A 63 -1.45 2.13 10.31
C VAL A 63 -1.02 0.74 10.78
N LEU A 64 -1.81 0.09 11.64
CA LEU A 64 -1.52 -1.26 12.12
C LEU A 64 -1.57 -2.29 10.98
N GLY A 65 -2.52 -2.16 10.04
CA GLY A 65 -2.59 -3.03 8.86
C GLY A 65 -1.34 -2.94 7.99
N LEU A 66 -0.82 -1.72 7.76
CA LEU A 66 0.44 -1.51 7.04
C LEU A 66 1.64 -2.08 7.78
N LEU A 67 1.73 -1.87 9.09
CA LEU A 67 2.84 -2.39 9.91
C LEU A 67 2.82 -3.92 9.96
N ILE A 68 1.66 -4.54 10.21
CA ILE A 68 1.52 -6.01 10.25
C ILE A 68 1.82 -6.61 8.88
N TYR A 69 1.36 -5.98 7.80
CA TYR A 69 1.68 -6.42 6.44
C TYR A 69 3.18 -6.31 6.14
N PHE A 70 3.84 -5.24 6.59
CA PHE A 70 5.27 -5.06 6.38
C PHE A 70 6.12 -6.09 7.14
N PHE A 71 5.81 -6.37 8.41
CA PHE A 71 6.61 -7.25 9.25
C PHE A 71 6.33 -8.75 9.03
N ILE A 72 5.06 -9.13 8.83
CA ILE A 72 4.63 -10.53 8.79
C ILE A 72 3.96 -10.86 7.45
N GLY A 73 3.10 -9.97 6.95
CA GLY A 73 2.31 -10.22 5.74
C GLY A 73 3.14 -10.41 4.48
N TYR A 74 4.20 -9.62 4.27
CA TYR A 74 5.09 -9.75 3.11
C TYR A 74 5.83 -11.09 3.12
N GLY A 75 6.31 -11.50 4.29
CA GLY A 75 6.99 -12.79 4.48
C GLY A 75 6.07 -13.99 4.33
N PHE A 76 4.79 -13.87 4.71
CA PHE A 76 3.81 -14.94 4.56
C PHE A 76 3.27 -15.04 3.13
N MET A 77 3.01 -13.91 2.46
CA MET A 77 2.36 -13.87 1.14
C MET A 77 3.34 -14.11 -0.01
N PHE A 78 4.61 -13.72 0.14
CA PHE A 78 5.69 -13.95 -0.84
C PHE A 78 6.79 -14.87 -0.30
N GLY A 79 6.49 -15.64 0.75
CA GLY A 79 7.42 -16.58 1.37
C GLY A 79 7.84 -17.69 0.39
N THR A 80 9.10 -18.11 0.49
CA THR A 80 9.84 -19.04 -0.40
C THR A 80 9.30 -20.48 -0.51
N SER A 81 8.02 -20.73 -0.21
CA SER A 81 7.41 -22.07 -0.25
C SER A 81 5.92 -22.03 -0.63
N ALA A 82 5.57 -21.22 -1.63
CA ALA A 82 4.31 -21.33 -2.36
C ALA A 82 4.56 -21.17 -3.87
N GLY A 83 5.56 -21.91 -4.35
CA GLY A 83 6.01 -22.02 -5.73
C GLY A 83 7.10 -23.08 -5.81
#